data_AF-A0A357N8A5-F1
#
_entry.id   AF-A0A357N8A5-F1
#
_cell.length_a   1.000
_cell.length_b   1.000
_cell.length_c   1.000
_cell.angle_alpha   90.00
_cell.angle_beta   90.00
_cell.angle_gamma   90.00
#
_symmetry.space_group_name_H-M   'P 1'
#
loop_
_entity.id
_entity.type
_entity.pdbx_description
1 polymer ?
#
loop_
_entity_poly.entity_id
_entity_poly.type
_entity_poly.pdbx_seq_one_letter_code
_entity_poly.pdbx_strand_id
1 'polypeptide(L)'
;DILGMKPEEIREKIKRRDNPLEPIRIKSDVGPEIVTKIEERQMELPGVMVEVQAVRNYLNKELGAHMFGYVGEISEDELAAKKAAGYKTGAIVGKSGLEKVYDKELRGVDGGEQIEVDVNGHPQQLLGKKQAVPGN
;
A
#
# COMPACT_ATOMS: atom_id res chain seq x y z
N ASP A 1 -10.30 10.85 -15.52
CA ASP A 1 -9.91 10.22 -16.81
C ASP A 1 -8.80 9.17 -16.70
N ILE A 2 -7.62 9.46 -16.13
CA ILE A 2 -6.49 8.51 -16.10
C ILE A 2 -6.82 7.19 -15.36
N LEU A 3 -7.43 7.27 -14.18
CA LEU A 3 -7.69 6.10 -13.33
C LEU A 3 -9.06 5.43 -13.58
N GLY A 4 -9.93 6.05 -14.38
CA GLY A 4 -11.33 5.61 -14.53
C GLY A 4 -12.16 5.64 -13.23
N MET A 5 -11.71 6.38 -12.21
CA MET A 5 -12.38 6.53 -10.92
C MET A 5 -13.13 7.86 -10.85
N LYS A 6 -14.20 7.90 -10.03
CA LYS A 6 -14.90 9.14 -9.72
C LYS A 6 -14.04 10.04 -8.82
N PRO A 7 -14.00 11.37 -9.04
CA PRO A 7 -13.23 12.29 -8.20
C PRO A 7 -13.60 12.20 -6.71
N GLU A 8 -14.85 11.90 -6.40
CA GLU A 8 -15.37 11.76 -5.04
C GLU A 8 -14.70 10.59 -4.31
N GLU A 9 -14.53 9.45 -4.98
CA GLU A 9 -13.89 8.26 -4.40
C GLU A 9 -12.42 8.53 -4.04
N ILE A 10 -11.72 9.28 -4.90
CA ILE A 10 -10.32 9.68 -4.65
C ILE A 10 -10.26 10.62 -3.43
N ARG A 11 -11.15 11.61 -3.36
CA ARG A 11 -11.21 12.56 -2.23
C ARG A 11 -11.49 11.86 -0.91
N GLU A 12 -12.40 10.89 -0.90
CA GLU A 12 -12.70 10.12 0.32
C GLU A 12 -11.50 9.28 0.76
N LYS A 13 -10.76 8.65 -0.16
CA LYS A 13 -9.51 7.97 0.19
C LYS A 13 -8.46 8.94 0.76
N ILE A 14 -8.35 10.15 0.21
CA ILE A 14 -7.43 11.18 0.72
C ILE A 14 -7.77 11.62 2.15
N LYS A 15 -9.07 11.76 2.47
CA LYS A 15 -9.51 12.15 3.82
C LYS A 15 -9.21 11.11 4.89
N ARG A 16 -9.14 9.83 4.53
CA ARG A 16 -8.89 8.73 5.46
C ARG A 16 -7.42 8.58 5.87
N ARG A 17 -6.53 9.46 5.40
CA ARG A 17 -5.12 9.41 5.80
C ARG A 17 -4.94 9.94 7.22
N ASP A 18 -4.16 9.21 8.01
CA ASP A 18 -3.77 9.63 9.37
C ASP A 18 -2.57 10.60 9.33
N ASN A 19 -1.63 10.40 8.40
CA ASN A 19 -0.41 11.20 8.29
C ASN A 19 -0.33 11.88 6.91
N PRO A 20 -0.24 13.22 6.86
CA PRO A 20 -0.10 13.95 5.59
C PRO A 20 1.11 13.60 4.75
N LEU A 21 2.17 13.09 5.37
CA LEU A 21 3.44 12.75 4.72
C LEU A 21 3.52 11.29 4.28
N GLU A 22 2.55 10.45 4.65
CA GLU A 22 2.51 9.07 4.18
C GLU A 22 1.72 8.96 2.87
N PRO A 23 2.27 8.26 1.86
CA PRO A 23 1.55 8.01 0.63
C PRO A 23 0.34 7.13 0.93
N ILE A 24 -0.75 7.37 0.19
CA ILE A 24 -1.95 6.55 0.27
C ILE A 24 -2.20 5.83 -1.04
N ARG A 25 -2.65 4.59 -0.96
CA ARG A 25 -2.98 3.81 -2.14
C ARG A 25 -4.31 4.27 -2.73
N ILE A 26 -4.25 4.94 -3.88
CA ILE A 26 -5.46 5.33 -4.62
C ILE A 26 -6.02 4.15 -5.44
N LYS A 27 -5.17 3.44 -6.17
CA LYS A 27 -5.54 2.29 -7.01
C LYS A 27 -4.43 1.23 -6.99
N SER A 28 -4.81 -0.03 -6.96
CA SER A 28 -3.93 -1.19 -7.13
C SER A 28 -4.14 -1.85 -8.48
N ASP A 29 -3.21 -2.71 -8.89
CA ASP A 29 -3.29 -3.50 -10.13
C ASP A 29 -3.54 -2.60 -11.36
N VAL A 30 -2.73 -1.55 -11.48
CA VAL A 30 -2.77 -0.64 -12.61
C VAL A 30 -2.00 -1.25 -13.77
N GLY A 31 -2.68 -1.46 -14.89
CA GLY A 31 -2.03 -1.94 -16.11
C GLY A 31 -1.01 -0.95 -16.67
N PRO A 32 -0.12 -1.39 -17.57
CA PRO A 32 0.99 -0.58 -18.09
C PRO A 32 0.51 0.71 -18.75
N GLU A 33 -0.67 0.73 -19.38
CA GLU A 33 -1.23 1.95 -19.99
C GLU A 33 -1.45 3.07 -18.98
N ILE A 34 -1.92 2.75 -17.76
CA ILE A 34 -2.13 3.74 -16.71
C ILE A 34 -0.80 4.24 -16.19
N VAL A 35 0.17 3.32 -16.01
CA VAL A 35 1.52 3.66 -15.58
C VAL A 35 2.15 4.64 -16.56
N THR A 36 2.16 4.33 -17.86
CA THR A 36 2.70 5.22 -18.90
C THR A 36 2.04 6.59 -18.88
N LYS A 37 0.70 6.65 -18.76
CA LYS A 37 -0.03 7.94 -18.70
C LYS A 37 0.33 8.79 -17.48
N ILE A 38 0.66 8.17 -16.35
CA ILE A 38 1.09 8.88 -15.13
C ILE A 38 2.53 9.37 -15.32
N GLU A 39 3.43 8.52 -15.79
CA GLU A 39 4.84 8.85 -16.01
C GLU A 39 5.00 9.99 -17.03
N GLU A 40 4.26 9.96 -18.15
CA GLU A 40 4.29 11.04 -19.16
C GLU A 40 3.81 12.40 -18.63
N ARG A 41 2.95 12.39 -17.60
CA ARG A 41 2.33 13.59 -17.01
C ARG A 41 2.82 13.87 -15.61
N GLN A 42 3.97 13.32 -15.23
CA GLN A 42 4.48 13.45 -13.86
C GLN A 42 4.65 14.92 -13.43
N MET A 43 5.00 15.81 -14.37
CA MET A 43 5.10 17.25 -14.12
C MET A 43 3.74 17.91 -13.82
N GLU A 44 2.65 17.38 -14.36
CA GLU A 44 1.28 17.87 -14.17
C GLU A 44 0.59 17.23 -12.94
N LEU A 45 1.19 16.18 -12.38
CA LEU A 45 0.65 15.37 -11.29
C LEU A 45 1.59 15.37 -10.07
N PRO A 46 1.87 16.54 -9.47
CA PRO A 46 2.74 16.61 -8.30
C PRO A 46 2.16 15.77 -7.15
N GLY A 47 3.02 14.98 -6.51
CA GLY A 47 2.64 14.09 -5.40
C GLY A 47 1.97 12.77 -5.80
N VAL A 48 1.85 12.48 -7.11
CA VAL A 48 1.42 11.16 -7.60
C VAL A 48 2.63 10.32 -7.94
N MET A 49 2.67 9.09 -7.44
CA MET A 49 3.74 8.13 -7.71
C MET A 49 3.17 6.75 -8.00
N VAL A 50 3.92 5.96 -8.77
CA VAL A 50 3.63 4.55 -9.04
C VAL A 50 4.62 3.70 -8.26
N GLU A 51 4.10 2.74 -7.50
CA GLU A 51 4.92 1.80 -6.74
C GLU A 51 4.71 0.37 -7.24
N VAL A 52 5.81 -0.37 -7.38
CA VAL A 52 5.77 -1.81 -7.63
C VAL A 52 5.66 -2.54 -6.29
N GLN A 53 4.62 -3.34 -6.13
CA GLN A 53 4.35 -4.09 -4.91
C GLN A 53 4.08 -5.55 -5.24
N ALA A 54 4.54 -6.45 -4.37
CA ALA A 54 4.28 -7.87 -4.52
C ALA A 54 2.79 -8.17 -4.27
N VAL A 55 2.17 -8.95 -5.16
CA VAL A 55 0.77 -9.40 -5.03
C VAL A 55 0.75 -10.89 -4.68
N ARG A 56 -0.10 -11.27 -3.74
CA ARG A 56 -0.23 -12.66 -3.29
C ARG A 56 -0.94 -13.50 -4.35
N ASN A 57 -0.36 -14.64 -4.71
CA ASN A 57 -0.92 -15.58 -5.68
C ASN A 57 -1.25 -16.93 -5.02
N TYR A 58 -2.51 -17.36 -5.11
CA TYR A 58 -2.99 -18.64 -4.56
C TYR A 58 -3.17 -19.67 -5.67
N LEU A 59 -2.14 -20.50 -5.91
CA LEU A 59 -2.09 -21.44 -7.04
C LEU A 59 -3.28 -22.41 -7.10
N ASN A 60 -3.71 -22.92 -5.94
CA ASN A 60 -4.79 -23.91 -5.85
C ASN A 60 -6.19 -23.30 -5.70
N LYS A 61 -6.32 -21.97 -5.82
CA LYS A 61 -7.57 -21.20 -5.74
C LYS A 61 -8.48 -21.64 -4.59
N GLU A 62 -9.52 -22.40 -4.88
CA GLU A 62 -10.55 -22.81 -3.92
C GLU A 62 -10.09 -23.93 -2.97
N LEU A 63 -9.13 -24.75 -3.41
CA LEU A 63 -8.66 -25.88 -2.62
C LEU A 63 -7.91 -25.37 -1.37
N GLY A 64 -8.51 -25.59 -0.21
CA GLY A 64 -7.96 -25.15 1.07
C GLY A 64 -8.14 -23.66 1.34
N ALA A 65 -9.00 -22.95 0.61
CA ALA A 65 -9.20 -21.50 0.78
C ALA A 65 -9.54 -21.11 2.22
N HIS A 66 -10.36 -21.90 2.92
CA HIS A 66 -10.68 -21.66 4.34
C HIS A 66 -9.49 -21.92 5.28
N MET A 67 -8.61 -22.87 4.93
CA MET A 67 -7.44 -23.21 5.74
C MET A 67 -6.34 -22.16 5.55
N PHE A 68 -5.92 -21.93 4.31
CA PHE A 68 -4.88 -20.94 4.01
C PHE A 68 -5.36 -19.53 4.27
N GLY A 69 -6.61 -19.23 3.90
CA GLY A 69 -7.17 -17.90 3.98
C GLY A 69 -6.67 -16.99 2.87
N TYR A 70 -6.77 -15.69 3.11
CA TYR A 70 -6.32 -14.67 2.18
C TYR A 70 -5.77 -13.43 2.90
N VAL A 71 -5.04 -12.59 2.16
CA VAL A 71 -4.57 -11.28 2.58
C VAL A 71 -5.44 -10.17 1.97
N GLY A 72 -5.50 -9.02 2.63
CA GLY A 72 -6.20 -7.85 2.12
C GLY A 72 -5.79 -6.58 2.84
N GLU A 73 -6.22 -5.43 2.32
CA GLU A 73 -5.93 -4.13 2.95
C GLU A 73 -6.57 -4.05 4.34
N ILE A 74 -5.80 -3.60 5.33
CA ILE A 74 -6.21 -3.48 6.73
C ILE A 74 -7.46 -2.60 6.85
N SER A 75 -8.45 -3.05 7.63
CA SER A 75 -9.64 -2.23 7.91
C SER A 75 -9.35 -1.21 9.00
N GLU A 76 -10.20 -0.19 9.15
CA GLU A 76 -10.07 0.82 10.20
C GLU A 76 -10.09 0.20 11.62
N ASP A 77 -10.96 -0.80 11.84
CA ASP A 77 -11.04 -1.52 13.13
C ASP A 77 -9.77 -2.33 13.42
N GLU A 78 -9.24 -3.02 12.41
CA GLU A 78 -8.00 -3.78 12.55
C GLU A 78 -6.80 -2.87 12.76
N LEU A 79 -6.77 -1.72 12.06
CA LEU A 79 -5.74 -0.71 12.23
C LEU A 79 -5.78 -0.15 13.64
N ALA A 80 -6.95 0.18 14.17
CA ALA A 80 -7.08 0.66 15.55
C ALA A 80 -6.51 -0.33 16.57
N ALA A 81 -6.78 -1.64 16.40
CA ALA A 81 -6.27 -2.68 17.28
C ALA A 81 -4.76 -2.94 17.11
N LYS A 82 -4.25 -2.82 15.87
CA LYS A 82 -2.86 -3.16 15.51
C LYS A 82 -1.91 -1.97 15.40
N LYS A 83 -2.38 -0.73 15.59
CA LYS A 83 -1.58 0.51 15.46
C LYS A 83 -0.34 0.48 16.35
N ALA A 84 -0.48 0.01 17.59
CA ALA A 84 0.62 -0.13 18.54
C ALA A 84 1.67 -1.17 18.12
N ALA A 85 1.31 -2.12 17.25
CA ALA A 85 2.22 -3.12 16.68
C ALA A 85 2.90 -2.63 15.38
N GLY A 86 2.72 -1.36 15.02
CA GLY A 86 3.38 -0.72 13.88
C GLY A 86 2.65 -0.88 12.54
N TYR A 87 1.38 -1.28 12.54
CA TYR A 87 0.59 -1.37 11.31
C TYR A 87 0.17 0.03 10.85
N LYS A 88 0.16 0.23 9.53
CA LYS A 88 -0.16 1.51 8.89
C LYS A 88 -1.39 1.38 8.02
N THR A 89 -2.04 2.51 7.73
CA THR A 89 -3.11 2.59 6.74
C THR A 89 -2.62 2.06 5.39
N GLY A 90 -3.45 1.28 4.69
CA GLY A 90 -3.08 0.68 3.41
C GLY A 90 -2.21 -0.58 3.48
N ALA A 91 -1.79 -1.01 4.69
CA ALA A 91 -1.03 -2.23 4.87
C ALA A 91 -1.84 -3.46 4.42
N ILE A 92 -1.18 -4.39 3.74
CA ILE A 92 -1.76 -5.70 3.40
C ILE A 92 -1.53 -6.65 4.58
N VAL A 93 -2.61 -7.22 5.10
CA VAL A 93 -2.59 -8.11 6.27
C VAL A 93 -3.37 -9.38 6.00
N GLY A 94 -3.01 -10.47 6.66
CA GLY A 94 -3.78 -11.70 6.68
C GLY A 94 -5.17 -11.51 7.28
N LYS A 95 -6.20 -11.84 6.50
CA LYS A 95 -7.62 -11.64 6.84
C LYS A 95 -8.29 -12.89 7.40
N SER A 96 -7.85 -14.07 6.98
CA SER A 96 -8.41 -15.34 7.42
C SER A 96 -7.37 -16.45 7.38
N GLY A 97 -7.74 -17.63 7.89
CA GLY A 97 -6.92 -18.84 7.84
C GLY A 97 -5.52 -18.66 8.42
N LEU A 98 -4.56 -19.40 7.86
CA LEU A 98 -3.15 -19.33 8.21
C LEU A 98 -2.54 -17.95 7.93
N GLU A 99 -2.96 -17.27 6.86
CA GLU A 99 -2.48 -15.91 6.54
C GLU A 99 -2.74 -14.95 7.72
N LYS A 100 -3.91 -15.02 8.36
CA LYS A 100 -4.20 -14.20 9.57
C LYS A 100 -3.42 -14.63 10.80
N VAL A 101 -3.32 -15.94 11.03
CA VAL A 101 -2.68 -16.49 12.24
C VAL A 101 -1.19 -16.19 12.24
N TYR A 102 -0.54 -16.32 11.08
CA TYR A 102 0.90 -16.12 10.90
C TYR A 102 1.26 -14.77 10.26
N ASP A 103 0.33 -13.82 10.23
CA ASP A 103 0.51 -12.47 9.63
C ASP A 103 1.81 -11.80 10.12
N LYS A 104 2.12 -11.95 11.41
CA LYS A 104 3.31 -11.35 12.01
C LYS A 104 4.62 -11.96 11.49
N GLU A 105 4.65 -13.26 11.27
CA GLU A 105 5.80 -14.01 10.78
C GLU A 105 5.96 -13.88 9.26
N LEU A 106 4.84 -13.87 8.52
CA LEU A 106 4.81 -13.81 7.05
C LEU A 106 5.03 -12.40 6.51
N ARG A 107 4.61 -11.34 7.22
CA ARG A 107 4.73 -9.96 6.72
C ARG A 107 6.17 -9.44 6.68
N GLY A 108 7.06 -10.01 7.49
CA GLY A 108 8.43 -9.52 7.66
C GLY A 108 8.51 -8.19 8.40
N VAL A 109 9.52 -7.38 8.07
CA VAL A 109 9.77 -6.08 8.69
C VAL A 109 9.88 -5.01 7.62
N ASP A 110 9.05 -3.98 7.75
CA ASP A 110 9.04 -2.85 6.84
C ASP A 110 10.40 -2.14 6.82
N GLY A 111 10.84 -1.81 5.62
CA GLY A 111 11.97 -0.92 5.40
C GLY A 111 11.56 0.54 5.62
N GLY A 112 12.33 1.46 5.05
CA GLY A 112 11.97 2.86 5.07
C GLY A 112 12.88 3.69 4.18
N GLU A 113 12.35 4.79 3.68
CA GLU A 113 13.10 5.75 2.88
C GLU A 113 13.08 7.09 3.61
N GLN A 114 14.25 7.74 3.68
CA GLN A 114 14.37 9.09 4.17
C GLN A 114 14.39 10.01 2.95
N ILE A 115 13.32 10.77 2.79
CA ILE A 115 13.12 11.63 1.62
C ILE A 115 13.10 13.09 2.10
N GLU A 116 13.88 13.94 1.45
CA GLU A 116 13.77 15.39 1.59
C GLU A 116 12.50 15.87 0.89
N VAL A 117 11.69 16.65 1.62
CA VAL A 117 10.43 17.20 1.11
C VAL A 117 10.46 18.72 1.12
N ASP A 118 9.76 19.34 0.15
CA ASP A 118 9.56 20.78 0.14
C ASP A 118 8.57 21.24 1.23
N VAL A 119 8.33 22.56 1.32
CA VAL A 119 7.37 23.16 2.29
C VAL A 119 5.93 22.68 2.10
N ASN A 120 5.60 22.12 0.93
CA ASN A 120 4.29 21.57 0.59
C ASN A 120 4.23 20.04 0.78
N GLY A 121 5.33 19.40 1.18
CA GLY A 121 5.43 17.95 1.39
C GLY A 121 5.74 17.15 0.12
N HIS A 122 6.13 17.79 -0.99
CA HIS A 122 6.50 17.06 -2.20
C HIS A 122 7.91 16.47 -2.07
N PRO A 123 8.10 15.19 -2.44
CA PRO A 123 9.40 14.54 -2.41
C PRO A 123 10.35 15.18 -3.42
N GLN A 124 11.54 15.58 -2.96
CA GLN A 124 12.61 16.18 -3.78
C GLN A 124 13.77 15.20 -3.98
N GLN A 125 14.29 14.62 -2.90
CA GLN A 125 15.49 13.78 -2.96
C GLN A 125 15.48 12.64 -1.93
N LEU A 126 15.93 11.45 -2.34
CA LEU A 126 16.17 10.33 -1.44
C LEU A 126 17.53 10.50 -0.73
N LEU A 127 17.51 10.64 0.59
CA LEU A 127 18.70 10.81 1.45
C LEU A 127 19.22 9.47 2.00
N GLY A 128 18.34 8.48 2.18
CA GLY A 128 18.72 7.20 2.75
C GLY A 128 17.64 6.14 2.61
N LYS A 129 18.05 4.88 2.61
CA LYS A 129 17.15 3.73 2.47
C LYS A 129 17.51 2.62 3.45
N LYS A 130 16.54 2.24 4.28
CA LYS A 130 16.56 1.02 5.07
C LYS A 130 15.83 -0.07 4.27
N GLN A 131 16.54 -1.14 3.94
CA GLN A 131 15.93 -2.27 3.23
C GLN A 131 14.90 -2.97 4.14
N ALA A 132 13.80 -3.42 3.52
CA ALA A 132 12.84 -4.28 4.18
C ALA A 132 13.43 -5.68 4.38
N VAL A 133 12.96 -6.38 5.42
CA VAL A 133 13.31 -7.78 5.67
C VAL A 133 12.11 -8.63 5.27
N PRO A 134 12.26 -9.60 4.35
CA PRO A 134 11.17 -10.48 3.98
C PRO A 134 10.71 -11.32 5.18
N GLY A 135 9.41 -11.60 5.25
CA GLY A 135 8.88 -12.60 6.17
C GLY A 135 9.23 -14.01 5.72
N ASN A 136 8.90 -14.98 6.58
CA ASN A 136 9.13 -16.40 6.28
C ASN A 136 8.12 -16.97 5.28
#